data_AF-A0A8T5FDA3-F1
#
_entry.id   AF-A0A8T5FDA3-F1
#
_cell.length_a   1.000
_cell.length_b   1.000
_cell.length_c   1.000
_cell.angle_alpha   90.00
_cell.angle_beta   90.00
_cell.angle_gamma   90.00
#
_symmetry.space_group_name_H-M   'P 1'
#
loop_
_entity.id
_entity.type
_entity.pdbx_description
1 polymer ?
#
loop_
_entity_poly.entity_id
_entity_poly.type
_entity_poly.pdbx_seq_one_letter_code
_entity_poly.pdbx_strand_id
1 'polypeptide(L)'
;MVDFEKFQEEIKKYLKENEISIFPYQGRDFSKLLPEMEWYDVENWKDFFSIAKKEGITIVYEEIIDFSEDKIQNIKRDWENSGNDSEFDDEFENIFVNFEDKVNEISSVSYSWIKNNILHSITEQASWLDEAYQEYGELKHKKKQKQLIQRSGGAELPESLKNEKPENIVNQMLEFLETEHPEMSIDDWRFQEEFFESIGLDRRQNTHRVLREKVLRLGLKIMDDKEKEMIPGLIEKCVEWSLENKQSKPTQAIIRGFLTGEDVNLSTDNFRILHAKLIVELQSLK
;
A
#
# COMPACT_ATOMS: atom_id res chain seq x y z
N MET A 1 -13.63 15.04 31.10
CA MET A 1 -12.32 15.72 31.19
C MET A 1 -11.46 14.90 32.13
N VAL A 2 -10.48 14.20 31.58
CA VAL A 2 -9.55 13.38 32.35
C VAL A 2 -8.66 14.32 33.16
N ASP A 3 -8.60 14.11 34.46
CA ASP A 3 -7.69 14.83 35.34
C ASP A 3 -6.38 14.05 35.40
N PHE A 4 -5.45 14.40 34.51
CA PHE A 4 -4.14 13.74 34.43
C PHE A 4 -3.36 13.86 35.74
N GLU A 5 -3.53 14.96 36.49
CA GLU A 5 -2.87 15.12 37.78
C GLU A 5 -3.39 14.06 38.76
N LYS A 6 -4.71 13.92 38.86
CA LYS A 6 -5.32 12.87 39.70
C LYS A 6 -4.93 11.46 39.25
N PHE A 7 -4.96 11.18 37.95
CA PHE A 7 -4.55 9.89 37.39
C PHE A 7 -3.08 9.55 37.74
N GLN A 8 -2.19 10.51 37.56
CA GLN A 8 -0.78 10.36 37.93
C GLN A 8 -0.59 10.18 39.43
N GLU A 9 -1.27 10.96 40.28
CA GLU A 9 -1.17 10.86 41.73
C GLU A 9 -1.62 9.48 42.25
N GLU A 10 -2.73 8.96 41.73
CA GLU A 10 -3.23 7.63 42.11
C GLU A 10 -2.26 6.51 41.72
N ILE A 11 -1.70 6.56 40.51
CA ILE A 11 -0.70 5.59 40.05
C ILE A 11 0.60 5.72 40.85
N LYS A 12 1.11 6.95 41.03
CA LYS A 12 2.33 7.22 41.81
C LYS A 12 2.24 6.68 43.23
N LYS A 13 1.09 6.88 43.87
CA LYS A 13 0.82 6.33 45.20
C LYS A 13 0.81 4.80 45.19
N TYR A 14 0.09 4.18 44.25
CA TYR A 14 0.01 2.73 44.15
C TYR A 14 1.38 2.07 43.88
N LEU A 15 2.17 2.62 42.96
CA LEU A 15 3.50 2.10 42.63
C LEU A 15 4.44 2.19 43.83
N LYS A 16 4.40 3.31 44.57
CA LYS A 16 5.17 3.50 45.80
C LYS A 16 4.80 2.49 46.89
N GLU A 17 3.50 2.27 47.12
CA GLU A 17 3.00 1.26 48.08
C GLU A 17 3.42 -0.17 47.69
N ASN A 18 3.70 -0.39 46.40
CA ASN A 18 4.09 -1.68 45.86
C ASN A 18 5.60 -1.85 45.63
N GLU A 19 6.43 -0.90 46.10
CA GLU A 19 7.89 -0.91 45.95
C GLU A 19 8.38 -0.90 44.49
N ILE A 20 7.57 -0.34 43.58
CA ILE A 20 7.94 -0.13 42.18
C ILE A 20 8.41 1.31 42.01
N SER A 21 9.62 1.47 41.49
CA SER A 21 10.20 2.77 41.18
C SER A 21 9.66 3.31 39.87
N ILE A 22 9.39 4.62 39.82
CA ILE A 22 9.00 5.32 38.61
C ILE A 22 10.22 6.01 38.04
N PHE A 23 10.50 5.75 36.77
CA PHE A 23 11.55 6.41 36.03
C PHE A 23 10.92 7.35 35.00
N PRO A 24 11.00 8.68 35.19
CA PRO A 24 10.52 9.62 34.18
C PRO A 24 11.37 9.48 32.93
N TYR A 25 10.70 9.38 31.79
CA TYR A 25 11.34 9.15 30.51
C TYR A 25 10.68 10.02 29.44
N GLN A 26 11.51 10.75 28.70
CA GLN A 26 11.09 11.51 27.53
C GLN A 26 12.04 11.16 26.39
N GLY A 27 11.51 10.67 25.28
CA GLY A 27 12.22 10.84 24.00
C GLY A 27 13.12 9.71 23.49
N ARG A 28 12.79 8.44 23.71
CA ARG A 28 12.97 7.44 22.63
C ARG A 28 11.79 6.51 22.58
N ASP A 29 11.20 6.48 21.41
CA ASP A 29 10.13 5.58 21.02
C ASP A 29 10.62 4.12 21.22
N PHE A 30 10.38 3.55 22.41
CA PHE A 30 10.78 2.18 22.70
C PHE A 30 10.13 1.22 21.70
N SER A 31 8.98 1.59 21.13
CA SER A 31 8.32 0.91 20.01
C SER A 31 9.24 0.73 18.78
N LYS A 32 10.23 1.61 18.57
CA LYS A 32 11.22 1.48 17.47
C LYS A 32 12.31 0.45 17.78
N LEU A 33 12.49 0.09 19.05
CA LEU A 33 13.54 -0.81 19.53
C LEU A 33 13.00 -2.17 19.98
N LEU A 34 11.77 -2.19 20.49
CA LEU A 34 11.11 -3.34 21.07
C LEU A 34 9.68 -3.44 20.54
N PRO A 35 9.16 -4.66 20.29
CA PRO A 35 7.73 -4.84 20.08
C PRO A 35 6.95 -4.36 21.30
N GLU A 36 5.84 -3.67 21.03
CA GLU A 36 4.96 -3.09 22.04
C GLU A 36 3.65 -3.89 22.17
N MET A 37 3.22 -4.08 23.41
CA MET A 37 1.92 -4.62 23.79
C MET A 37 1.17 -3.56 24.59
N GLU A 38 0.26 -2.87 23.92
CA GLU A 38 -0.59 -1.85 24.51
C GLU A 38 -1.80 -2.47 25.23
N TRP A 39 -2.11 -1.95 26.41
CA TRP A 39 -3.27 -2.32 27.23
C TRP A 39 -4.35 -1.26 27.10
N TYR A 40 -5.45 -1.62 26.45
CA TYR A 40 -6.57 -0.70 26.15
C TYR A 40 -7.53 -0.46 27.32
N ASP A 41 -7.52 -1.30 28.36
CA ASP A 41 -8.38 -1.16 29.53
C ASP A 41 -7.72 -0.26 30.58
N VAL A 42 -7.67 1.04 30.28
CA VAL A 42 -6.97 2.03 31.11
C VAL A 42 -7.62 2.19 32.48
N GLU A 43 -8.95 2.02 32.56
CA GLU A 43 -9.70 2.04 33.82
C GLU A 43 -9.21 0.97 34.80
N ASN A 44 -8.69 -0.15 34.27
CA ASN A 44 -8.15 -1.25 35.05
C ASN A 44 -6.61 -1.24 35.19
N TRP A 45 -6.01 -0.05 35.22
CA TRP A 45 -4.56 0.14 35.38
C TRP A 45 -3.94 -0.57 36.60
N LYS A 46 -4.74 -0.84 37.65
CA LYS A 46 -4.26 -1.59 38.83
C LYS A 46 -3.89 -3.02 38.50
N ASP A 47 -4.62 -3.67 37.60
CA ASP A 47 -4.31 -5.04 37.18
C ASP A 47 -3.02 -5.06 36.35
N PHE A 48 -2.80 -4.06 35.50
CA PHE A 48 -1.56 -3.89 34.74
C PHE A 48 -0.32 -3.86 35.65
N PHE A 49 -0.32 -3.04 36.71
CA PHE A 49 0.81 -3.01 37.65
C PHE A 49 0.85 -4.20 38.61
N SER A 50 -0.29 -4.80 38.94
CA SER A 50 -0.33 -6.04 39.72
C SER A 50 0.37 -7.18 38.98
N ILE A 51 0.23 -7.24 37.65
CA ILE A 51 0.94 -8.19 36.79
C ILE A 51 2.45 -7.86 36.78
N ALA A 52 2.81 -6.59 36.56
CA ALA A 52 4.20 -6.16 36.60
C ALA A 52 4.90 -6.59 37.91
N LYS A 53 4.24 -6.40 39.06
CA LYS A 53 4.74 -6.84 40.36
C LYS A 53 4.93 -8.35 40.45
N LYS A 54 3.95 -9.14 40.01
CA LYS A 54 4.05 -10.62 39.98
C LYS A 54 5.20 -11.10 39.11
N GLU A 55 5.50 -10.37 38.03
CA GLU A 55 6.60 -10.64 37.11
C GLU A 55 7.98 -10.18 37.62
N GLY A 56 8.04 -9.61 38.83
CA GLY A 56 9.27 -9.15 39.46
C GLY A 56 9.77 -7.80 38.91
N ILE A 57 8.89 -7.02 38.27
CA ILE A 57 9.25 -5.68 37.77
C ILE A 57 9.39 -4.72 38.94
N THR A 58 10.54 -4.04 38.98
CA THR A 58 10.87 -3.04 40.01
C THR A 58 10.92 -1.61 39.47
N ILE A 59 10.88 -1.44 38.15
CA ILE A 59 10.95 -0.14 37.47
C ILE A 59 9.83 -0.06 36.43
N VAL A 60 9.08 1.03 36.48
CA VAL A 60 8.12 1.46 35.47
C VAL A 60 8.60 2.78 34.89
N TYR A 61 8.50 2.94 33.57
CA TYR A 61 8.80 4.17 32.87
C TYR A 61 7.54 5.01 32.75
N GLU A 62 7.61 6.28 33.11
CA GLU A 62 6.54 7.26 32.94
C GLU A 62 6.90 8.18 31.79
N GLU A 63 6.02 8.31 30.81
CA GLU A 63 6.12 9.26 29.72
C GLU A 63 4.91 10.21 29.74
N ILE A 64 5.19 11.50 29.78
CA ILE A 64 4.18 12.56 29.70
C ILE A 64 4.42 13.28 28.39
N ILE A 65 3.41 13.28 27.52
CA ILE A 65 3.50 13.83 26.18
C ILE A 65 2.62 15.06 26.09
N ASP A 66 3.25 16.22 25.92
CA ASP A 66 2.55 17.45 25.63
C ASP A 66 2.16 17.53 24.15
N PHE A 67 1.09 18.24 23.85
CA PHE A 67 0.72 18.54 22.47
C PHE A 67 1.62 19.65 21.92
N SER A 68 2.61 19.26 21.12
CA SER A 68 3.65 20.18 20.65
C SER A 68 3.26 20.96 19.39
N GLU A 69 3.90 22.11 19.20
CA GLU A 69 3.81 22.88 17.95
C GLU A 69 4.22 22.03 16.73
N ASP A 70 5.19 21.13 16.86
CA ASP A 70 5.59 20.21 15.80
C ASP A 70 4.43 19.31 15.36
N LYS A 71 3.61 18.81 16.29
CA LYS A 71 2.42 18.01 15.96
C LYS A 71 1.44 18.84 15.13
N ILE A 72 1.21 20.10 15.51
CA ILE A 72 0.34 21.02 14.77
C ILE A 72 0.86 21.29 13.36
N GLN A 73 2.15 21.63 13.22
CA GLN A 73 2.77 21.87 11.92
C GLN A 73 2.69 20.62 11.02
N ASN A 74 2.80 19.43 11.60
CA ASN A 74 2.63 18.18 10.86
C ASN A 74 1.18 17.99 10.38
N ILE A 75 0.17 18.30 11.19
CA ILE A 75 -1.24 18.25 10.80
C ILE A 75 -1.51 19.23 9.66
N LYS A 76 -1.06 20.48 9.80
CA LYS A 76 -1.21 21.51 8.76
C LYS A 76 -0.57 21.09 7.44
N ARG A 77 0.66 20.60 7.49
CA ARG A 77 1.38 20.10 6.31
C ARG A 77 0.70 18.89 5.68
N ASP A 78 0.16 17.95 6.47
CA ASP A 78 -0.61 16.81 5.94
C ASP A 78 -1.87 17.28 5.21
N TRP A 79 -2.56 18.30 5.76
CA TRP A 79 -3.72 18.91 5.10
C TRP A 79 -3.35 19.59 3.78
N GLU A 80 -2.34 20.45 3.78
CA GLU A 80 -1.86 21.15 2.58
C GLU A 80 -1.45 20.17 1.47
N ASN A 81 -0.81 19.05 1.84
CA ASN A 81 -0.40 18.01 0.88
C ASN A 81 -1.55 17.13 0.37
N SER A 82 -2.75 17.18 0.98
CA SER A 82 -3.91 16.39 0.56
C SER A 82 -4.67 16.94 -0.67
N GLY A 83 -4.13 18.02 -1.27
CA GLY A 83 -4.64 18.68 -2.48
C GLY A 83 -5.46 19.92 -2.19
N ASN A 84 -5.47 20.88 -3.11
CA ASN A 84 -6.20 22.15 -2.96
C ASN A 84 -7.69 21.95 -3.23
N ASP A 85 -8.51 22.06 -2.18
CA ASP A 85 -9.96 22.19 -2.29
C ASP A 85 -10.42 23.19 -1.23
N SER A 86 -10.51 24.46 -1.65
CA SER A 86 -10.75 25.60 -0.76
C SER A 86 -12.10 25.55 -0.03
N GLU A 87 -13.00 24.65 -0.44
CA GLU A 87 -14.29 24.47 0.21
C GLU A 87 -14.18 23.85 1.61
N PHE A 88 -13.12 23.09 1.88
CA PHE A 88 -12.90 22.47 3.19
C PHE A 88 -11.94 23.26 4.08
N ASP A 89 -11.35 24.34 3.58
CA ASP A 89 -10.35 25.09 4.34
C ASP A 89 -10.97 25.79 5.55
N ASP A 90 -12.18 26.33 5.43
CA ASP A 90 -12.90 26.94 6.57
C ASP A 90 -13.24 25.89 7.66
N GLU A 91 -13.67 24.68 7.26
CA GLU A 91 -13.92 23.57 8.20
C GLU A 91 -12.62 23.10 8.86
N PHE A 92 -11.54 23.02 8.10
CA PHE A 92 -10.22 22.67 8.62
C PHE A 92 -9.70 23.70 9.61
N GLU A 93 -9.77 25.00 9.29
CA GLU A 93 -9.31 26.08 10.17
C GLU A 93 -10.09 26.09 11.50
N ASN A 94 -11.40 25.78 11.48
CA ASN A 94 -12.17 25.64 12.73
C ASN A 94 -11.67 24.48 13.61
N ILE A 95 -11.35 23.32 13.02
CA ILE A 95 -10.74 22.19 13.76
C ILE A 95 -9.32 22.57 14.21
N PHE A 96 -8.60 23.31 13.39
CA PHE A 96 -7.21 23.70 13.64
C PHE A 96 -7.09 24.66 14.82
N VAL A 97 -8.03 25.60 14.98
CA VAL A 97 -8.10 26.47 16.16
C VAL A 97 -8.24 25.64 17.44
N ASN A 98 -9.04 24.57 17.44
CA ASN A 98 -9.13 23.67 18.60
C ASN A 98 -7.79 23.00 18.93
N PHE A 99 -6.97 22.68 17.92
CA PHE A 99 -5.62 22.16 18.15
C PHE A 99 -4.66 23.24 18.66
N GLU A 100 -4.70 24.45 18.10
CA GLU A 100 -3.84 25.58 18.50
C GLU A 100 -4.09 26.00 19.96
N ASP A 101 -5.35 26.01 20.39
CA ASP A 101 -5.73 26.31 21.78
C ASP A 101 -5.20 25.28 22.78
N LYS A 102 -4.77 24.11 22.31
CA LYS A 102 -4.30 22.98 23.11
C LYS A 102 -2.79 22.79 23.12
N VAL A 103 -2.04 23.69 22.47
CA VAL A 103 -0.58 23.64 22.48
C VAL A 103 -0.05 23.71 23.91
N ASN A 104 0.93 22.86 24.21
CA ASN A 104 1.53 22.68 25.53
C ASN A 104 0.57 22.11 26.60
N GLU A 105 -0.66 21.73 26.26
CA GLU A 105 -1.47 20.90 27.16
C GLU A 105 -0.98 19.45 27.10
N ILE A 106 -1.09 18.75 28.24
CA ILE A 106 -0.79 17.31 28.30
C ILE A 106 -1.78 16.59 27.39
N SER A 107 -1.24 15.86 26.43
CA SER A 107 -1.99 15.13 25.40
C SER A 107 -2.16 13.66 25.76
N SER A 108 -1.16 13.08 26.42
CA SER A 108 -1.23 11.73 26.97
C SER A 108 -0.25 11.52 28.12
N VAL A 109 -0.56 10.53 28.96
CA VAL A 109 0.30 10.01 30.01
C VAL A 109 0.38 8.50 29.85
N SER A 110 1.59 7.98 29.67
CA SER A 110 1.86 6.57 29.44
C SER A 110 2.74 6.01 30.54
N TYR A 111 2.41 4.80 31.00
CA TYR A 111 3.26 4.01 31.87
C TYR A 111 3.66 2.72 31.17
N SER A 112 4.92 2.35 31.28
CA SER A 112 5.41 1.14 30.64
C SER A 112 6.41 0.35 31.47
N TRP A 113 6.47 -0.95 31.23
CA TRP A 113 7.48 -1.85 31.80
C TRP A 113 7.91 -2.88 30.77
N ILE A 114 9.13 -3.42 30.95
CA ILE A 114 9.74 -4.31 29.97
C ILE A 114 9.91 -5.70 30.55
N LYS A 115 9.42 -6.70 29.83
CA LYS A 115 9.63 -8.12 30.14
C LYS A 115 9.91 -8.89 28.87
N ASN A 116 10.91 -9.77 28.88
CA ASN A 116 11.25 -10.62 27.73
C ASN A 116 11.44 -9.85 26.40
N ASN A 117 12.02 -8.63 26.46
CA ASN A 117 12.18 -7.72 25.32
C ASN A 117 10.85 -7.26 24.68
N ILE A 118 9.76 -7.27 25.44
CA ILE A 118 8.47 -6.69 25.05
C ILE A 118 8.22 -5.49 25.95
N LEU A 119 7.85 -4.36 25.35
CA LEU A 119 7.37 -3.19 26.07
C LEU A 119 5.88 -3.39 26.32
N HIS A 120 5.46 -3.41 27.57
CA HIS A 120 4.06 -3.39 27.94
C HIS A 120 3.70 -1.97 28.35
N SER A 121 2.68 -1.39 27.72
CA SER A 121 2.29 0.01 27.92
C SER A 121 0.80 0.12 28.26
N ILE A 122 0.48 1.13 29.06
CA ILE A 122 -0.87 1.60 29.32
C ILE A 122 -0.84 3.12 29.18
N THR A 123 -1.76 3.66 28.38
CA THR A 123 -1.75 5.08 28.00
C THR A 123 -3.12 5.67 28.24
N GLU A 124 -3.19 6.71 29.05
CA GLU A 124 -4.37 7.56 29.15
C GLU A 124 -4.18 8.75 28.20
N GLN A 125 -5.17 8.98 27.34
CA GLN A 125 -5.15 10.04 26.34
C GLN A 125 -6.22 11.09 26.64
N ALA A 126 -5.95 12.33 26.28
CA ALA A 126 -6.89 13.41 26.52
C ALA A 126 -8.10 13.25 25.59
N SER A 127 -9.32 13.31 26.14
CA SER A 127 -10.54 13.13 25.34
C SER A 127 -10.67 14.15 24.20
N TRP A 128 -10.18 15.38 24.40
CA TRP A 128 -10.18 16.42 23.37
C TRP A 128 -9.30 16.05 22.17
N LEU A 129 -8.24 15.26 22.39
CA LEU A 129 -7.33 14.84 21.33
C LEU A 129 -8.02 13.83 20.41
N ASP A 130 -8.76 12.88 20.99
CA ASP A 130 -9.54 11.90 20.25
C ASP A 130 -10.66 12.57 19.45
N GLU A 131 -11.40 13.49 20.07
CA GLU A 131 -12.45 14.27 19.41
C GLU A 131 -11.89 15.05 18.21
N ALA A 132 -10.78 15.77 18.41
CA ALA A 132 -10.17 16.58 17.36
C ALA A 132 -9.60 15.72 16.21
N TYR A 133 -8.99 14.57 16.51
CA TYR A 133 -8.54 13.62 15.47
C TYR A 133 -9.69 12.95 14.74
N GLN A 134 -10.81 12.67 15.41
CA GLN A 134 -12.00 12.14 14.78
C GLN A 134 -12.59 13.14 13.79
N GLU A 135 -12.78 14.40 14.20
CA GLU A 135 -13.26 15.48 13.33
C GLU A 135 -12.35 15.68 12.12
N TYR A 136 -11.02 15.73 12.35
CA TYR A 136 -10.03 15.83 11.28
C TYR A 136 -10.11 14.64 10.31
N GLY A 137 -10.26 13.42 10.83
CA GLY A 137 -10.39 12.19 10.05
C GLY A 137 -11.65 12.17 9.18
N GLU A 138 -12.79 12.58 9.73
CA GLU A 138 -14.06 12.70 9.01
C GLU A 138 -13.96 13.74 7.87
N LEU A 139 -13.33 14.89 8.13
CA LEU A 139 -13.11 15.92 7.13
C LEU A 139 -12.21 15.42 5.98
N LYS A 140 -11.10 14.76 6.30
CA LYS A 140 -10.20 14.14 5.31
C LYS A 140 -10.93 13.11 4.46
N HIS A 141 -11.82 12.32 5.07
CA HIS A 141 -12.64 11.35 4.36
C HIS A 141 -13.64 12.02 3.41
N LYS A 142 -14.36 13.06 3.84
CA LYS A 142 -15.28 13.85 3.00
C LYS A 142 -14.54 14.45 1.79
N LYS A 143 -13.37 15.06 2.01
CA LYS A 143 -12.51 15.60 0.94
C LYS A 143 -12.12 14.54 -0.07
N LYS A 144 -11.67 13.36 0.39
CA LYS A 144 -11.33 12.24 -0.48
C LYS A 144 -12.53 11.73 -1.28
N GLN A 145 -13.70 11.63 -0.66
CA GLN A 145 -14.93 11.23 -1.36
C GLN A 145 -15.30 12.23 -2.45
N LYS A 146 -15.23 13.54 -2.17
CA LYS A 146 -15.50 14.57 -3.18
C LYS A 146 -14.49 14.54 -4.32
N GLN A 147 -13.20 14.40 -4.03
CA GLN A 147 -12.17 14.23 -5.07
C GLN A 147 -12.43 12.99 -5.94
N LEU A 148 -12.89 11.88 -5.34
CA LEU A 148 -13.33 10.70 -6.08
C LEU A 148 -14.55 11.00 -6.96
N ILE A 149 -15.53 11.74 -6.44
CA ILE A 149 -16.73 12.15 -7.18
C ILE A 149 -16.37 13.06 -8.36
N GLN A 150 -15.50 14.06 -8.16
CA GLN A 150 -15.04 14.97 -9.21
C GLN A 150 -14.22 14.24 -10.29
N ARG A 151 -13.36 13.28 -9.90
CA ARG A 151 -12.67 12.38 -10.84
C ARG A 151 -13.62 11.41 -11.54
N SER A 152 -14.80 11.16 -10.95
CA SER A 152 -15.85 10.35 -11.54
C SER A 152 -16.84 11.14 -12.38
N GLY A 153 -16.59 12.45 -12.64
CA GLY A 153 -17.32 13.21 -13.64
C GLY A 153 -17.43 12.36 -14.90
N GLY A 154 -18.66 11.98 -15.26
CA GLY A 154 -18.90 11.05 -16.36
C GLY A 154 -18.62 11.75 -17.68
N ALA A 155 -17.36 11.84 -18.07
CA ALA A 155 -17.05 12.09 -19.46
C ALA A 155 -17.73 10.97 -20.27
N GLU A 156 -18.62 11.38 -21.16
CA GLU A 156 -19.13 10.44 -22.14
C GLU A 156 -17.96 9.91 -22.96
N LEU A 157 -18.00 8.62 -23.29
CA LEU A 157 -17.05 8.07 -24.24
C LEU A 157 -17.08 8.90 -25.53
N PRO A 158 -15.93 9.07 -26.21
CA PRO A 158 -15.90 9.60 -27.57
C PRO A 158 -16.96 8.93 -28.43
N GLU A 159 -17.62 9.69 -29.32
CA GLU A 159 -18.75 9.18 -30.12
C GLU A 159 -18.36 7.93 -30.93
N SER A 160 -17.10 7.85 -31.37
CA SER A 160 -16.50 6.69 -32.04
C SER A 160 -16.48 5.42 -31.19
N LEU A 161 -16.52 5.53 -29.86
CA LEU A 161 -16.38 4.40 -28.93
C LEU A 161 -17.69 4.03 -28.22
N LYS A 162 -18.75 4.86 -28.30
CA LYS A 162 -20.02 4.61 -27.57
C LYS A 162 -20.69 3.28 -27.93
N ASN A 163 -20.56 2.84 -29.19
CA ASN A 163 -21.14 1.59 -29.70
C ASN A 163 -20.07 0.58 -30.13
N GLU A 164 -18.80 0.89 -29.92
CA GLU A 164 -17.69 0.05 -30.35
C GLU A 164 -17.54 -1.14 -29.40
N LYS A 165 -17.36 -2.33 -29.98
CA LYS A 165 -17.14 -3.52 -29.16
C LYS A 165 -15.71 -3.49 -28.61
N PRO A 166 -15.48 -3.81 -27.33
CA PRO A 166 -14.14 -3.86 -26.75
C PRO A 166 -13.17 -4.71 -27.56
N GLU A 167 -13.63 -5.80 -28.17
CA GLU A 167 -12.83 -6.68 -29.04
C GLU A 167 -12.26 -5.94 -30.27
N ASN A 168 -13.01 -5.01 -30.85
CA ASN A 168 -12.53 -4.22 -31.98
C ASN A 168 -11.47 -3.21 -31.54
N ILE A 169 -11.64 -2.61 -30.36
CA ILE A 169 -10.63 -1.71 -29.77
C ILE A 169 -9.35 -2.49 -29.46
N VAL A 170 -9.47 -3.72 -28.96
CA VAL A 170 -8.31 -4.61 -28.75
C VAL A 170 -7.59 -4.91 -30.05
N ASN A 171 -8.30 -5.20 -31.14
CA ASN A 171 -7.66 -5.44 -32.43
C ASN A 171 -6.92 -4.19 -32.93
N GLN A 172 -7.50 -2.99 -32.77
CA GLN A 172 -6.80 -1.74 -33.06
C GLN A 172 -5.55 -1.56 -32.20
N MET A 173 -5.62 -1.92 -30.91
CA MET A 173 -4.49 -1.85 -29.99
C MET A 173 -3.36 -2.80 -30.40
N LEU A 174 -3.68 -4.03 -30.80
CA LEU A 174 -2.70 -5.02 -31.24
C LEU A 174 -2.08 -4.62 -32.57
N GLU A 175 -2.88 -4.14 -33.52
CA GLU A 175 -2.37 -3.60 -34.80
C GLU A 175 -1.43 -2.42 -34.54
N PHE A 176 -1.84 -1.47 -33.69
CA PHE A 176 -1.01 -0.32 -33.29
C PHE A 176 0.31 -0.76 -32.64
N LEU A 177 0.30 -1.79 -31.80
CA LEU A 177 1.51 -2.37 -31.21
C LEU A 177 2.42 -2.98 -32.29
N GLU A 178 1.86 -3.79 -33.18
CA GLU A 178 2.62 -4.49 -34.23
C GLU A 178 3.21 -3.53 -35.28
N THR A 179 2.51 -2.44 -35.60
CA THR A 179 2.94 -1.51 -36.67
C THR A 179 3.79 -0.35 -36.18
N GLU A 180 3.42 0.27 -35.06
CA GLU A 180 4.06 1.51 -34.60
C GLU A 180 5.11 1.27 -33.50
N HIS A 181 4.93 0.24 -32.67
CA HIS A 181 5.77 -0.04 -31.49
C HIS A 181 6.13 -1.53 -31.35
N PRO A 182 6.67 -2.19 -32.40
CA PRO A 182 6.91 -3.64 -32.39
C PRO A 182 7.90 -4.10 -31.31
N GLU A 183 8.72 -3.20 -30.78
CA GLU A 183 9.66 -3.46 -29.70
C GLU A 183 9.03 -3.41 -28.29
N MET A 184 7.82 -2.89 -28.16
CA MET A 184 7.15 -2.70 -26.87
C MET A 184 6.27 -3.90 -26.51
N SER A 185 5.90 -3.95 -25.23
CA SER A 185 4.89 -4.89 -24.72
C SER A 185 3.55 -4.18 -24.59
N ILE A 186 2.45 -4.92 -24.75
CA ILE A 186 1.10 -4.42 -24.44
C ILE A 186 0.98 -3.96 -22.97
N ASP A 187 1.82 -4.49 -22.07
CA ASP A 187 1.90 -4.12 -20.66
C ASP A 187 2.74 -2.85 -20.39
N ASP A 188 3.44 -2.32 -21.41
CA ASP A 188 4.24 -1.11 -21.26
C ASP A 188 3.32 0.10 -21.07
N TRP A 189 3.47 0.79 -19.93
CA TRP A 189 2.61 1.92 -19.59
C TRP A 189 2.64 3.04 -20.64
N ARG A 190 3.78 3.26 -21.31
CA ARG A 190 3.94 4.34 -22.30
C ARG A 190 3.12 4.05 -23.54
N PHE A 191 3.25 2.82 -24.04
CA PHE A 191 2.44 2.31 -25.14
C PHE A 191 0.94 2.41 -24.82
N GLN A 192 0.54 1.97 -23.62
CA GLN A 192 -0.85 2.03 -23.20
C GLN A 192 -1.38 3.47 -23.19
N GLU A 193 -0.66 4.41 -22.58
CA GLU A 193 -1.09 5.80 -22.55
C GLU A 193 -1.16 6.39 -23.96
N GLU A 194 -0.17 6.14 -24.81
CA GLU A 194 -0.15 6.63 -26.19
C GLU A 194 -1.33 6.10 -27.02
N PHE A 195 -1.58 4.79 -26.99
CA PHE A 195 -2.71 4.20 -27.69
C PHE A 195 -4.04 4.78 -27.18
N PHE A 196 -4.26 4.79 -25.87
CA PHE A 196 -5.53 5.23 -25.31
C PHE A 196 -5.77 6.73 -25.48
N GLU A 197 -4.73 7.56 -25.42
CA GLU A 197 -4.82 8.98 -25.75
C GLU A 197 -5.16 9.18 -27.24
N SER A 198 -4.59 8.38 -28.15
CA SER A 198 -4.87 8.50 -29.58
C SER A 198 -6.34 8.23 -29.95
N ILE A 199 -7.02 7.36 -29.19
CA ILE A 199 -8.47 7.09 -29.35
C ILE A 199 -9.36 7.94 -28.43
N GLY A 200 -8.77 8.91 -27.72
CA GLY A 200 -9.50 9.89 -26.90
C GLY A 200 -9.91 9.41 -25.49
N LEU A 201 -9.28 8.36 -24.96
CA LEU A 201 -9.55 7.83 -23.62
C LEU A 201 -8.60 8.38 -22.55
N ASP A 202 -9.03 9.43 -21.85
CA ASP A 202 -8.34 9.96 -20.66
C ASP A 202 -8.41 9.02 -19.43
N ARG A 203 -7.25 8.69 -18.86
CA ARG A 203 -7.08 7.88 -17.63
C ARG A 203 -7.79 8.42 -16.39
N ARG A 204 -8.00 9.73 -16.35
CA ARG A 204 -8.58 10.43 -15.19
C ARG A 204 -10.10 10.27 -15.14
N GLN A 205 -10.72 9.91 -16.26
CA GLN A 205 -12.17 9.74 -16.38
C GLN A 205 -12.56 8.30 -16.04
N ASN A 206 -13.52 8.13 -15.13
CA ASN A 206 -13.86 6.80 -14.62
C ASN A 206 -14.47 5.89 -15.71
N THR A 207 -15.34 6.42 -16.56
CA THR A 207 -15.94 5.72 -17.71
C THR A 207 -14.88 5.21 -18.69
N HIS A 208 -13.90 6.06 -18.99
CA HIS A 208 -12.77 5.72 -19.85
C HIS A 208 -11.90 4.65 -19.20
N ARG A 209 -11.55 4.81 -17.92
CA ARG A 209 -10.75 3.85 -17.17
C ARG A 209 -11.35 2.43 -17.20
N VAL A 210 -12.65 2.30 -16.98
CA VAL A 210 -13.34 1.00 -17.02
C VAL A 210 -13.22 0.34 -18.40
N LEU A 211 -13.38 1.12 -19.48
CA LEU A 211 -13.19 0.61 -20.84
C LEU A 211 -11.73 0.23 -21.09
N ARG A 212 -10.77 1.07 -20.70
CA ARG A 212 -9.33 0.81 -20.82
C ARG A 212 -8.93 -0.49 -20.13
N GLU A 213 -9.33 -0.69 -18.88
CA GLU A 213 -9.05 -1.92 -18.13
C GLU A 213 -9.66 -3.16 -18.80
N LYS A 214 -10.86 -3.04 -19.36
CA LYS A 214 -11.51 -4.13 -20.09
C LYS A 214 -10.75 -4.49 -21.37
N VAL A 215 -10.34 -3.48 -22.15
CA VAL A 215 -9.55 -3.64 -23.38
C VAL A 215 -8.21 -4.29 -23.05
N LEU A 216 -7.47 -3.77 -22.06
CA LEU A 216 -6.18 -4.34 -21.64
C LEU A 216 -6.29 -5.82 -21.26
N ARG A 217 -7.28 -6.15 -20.42
CA ARG A 217 -7.49 -7.54 -19.99
C ARG A 217 -7.80 -8.48 -21.16
N LEU A 218 -8.60 -8.01 -22.12
CA LEU A 218 -8.93 -8.79 -23.32
C LEU A 218 -7.71 -8.93 -24.23
N GLY A 219 -6.94 -7.86 -24.47
CA GLY A 219 -5.72 -7.90 -25.26
C GLY A 219 -4.68 -8.84 -24.71
N LEU A 220 -4.40 -8.77 -23.40
CA LEU A 220 -3.51 -9.68 -22.71
C LEU A 220 -3.94 -11.14 -22.85
N LYS A 221 -5.25 -11.40 -22.71
CA LYS A 221 -5.78 -12.74 -22.89
C LYS A 221 -5.58 -13.26 -24.31
N ILE A 222 -5.86 -12.43 -25.33
CA ILE A 222 -5.68 -12.82 -26.73
C ILE A 222 -4.20 -13.12 -27.03
N MET A 223 -3.28 -12.30 -26.52
CA MET A 223 -1.84 -12.55 -26.68
C MET A 223 -1.41 -13.84 -25.99
N ASP A 224 -1.85 -14.06 -24.75
CA ASP A 224 -1.57 -15.29 -23.99
C ASP A 224 -2.12 -16.54 -24.71
N ASP A 225 -3.34 -16.48 -25.23
CA ASP A 225 -3.94 -17.57 -26.00
C ASP A 225 -3.16 -17.85 -27.31
N LYS A 226 -2.77 -16.80 -28.06
CA LYS A 226 -1.92 -16.93 -29.26
C LYS A 226 -0.56 -17.56 -28.95
N GLU A 227 0.12 -17.08 -27.91
CA GLU A 227 1.42 -17.63 -27.49
C GLU A 227 1.29 -19.11 -27.11
N LYS A 228 0.23 -19.49 -26.37
CA LYS A 228 -0.02 -20.88 -25.97
C LYS A 228 -0.25 -21.81 -27.16
N GLU A 229 -0.92 -21.34 -28.21
CA GLU A 229 -1.10 -22.09 -29.44
C GLU A 229 0.23 -22.37 -30.16
N MET A 230 1.21 -21.46 -30.04
CA MET A 230 2.54 -21.64 -30.64
C MET A 230 3.44 -22.60 -29.85
N ILE A 231 3.23 -22.75 -28.53
CA ILE A 231 4.11 -23.53 -27.65
C ILE A 231 4.39 -24.94 -28.18
N PRO A 232 3.41 -25.77 -28.59
CA PRO A 232 3.68 -27.13 -29.07
C PRO A 232 4.68 -27.17 -30.23
N GLY A 233 4.50 -26.33 -31.25
CA GLY A 233 5.42 -26.27 -32.39
C GLY A 233 6.80 -25.72 -32.01
N LEU A 234 6.86 -24.79 -31.06
CA LEU A 234 8.14 -24.28 -30.53
C LEU A 234 8.90 -25.35 -29.74
N ILE A 235 8.21 -26.24 -29.02
CA ILE A 235 8.85 -27.37 -28.33
C ILE A 235 9.54 -28.28 -29.34
N GLU A 236 8.86 -28.67 -30.41
CA GLU A 236 9.41 -29.53 -31.46
C GLU A 236 10.69 -28.92 -32.05
N LYS A 237 10.63 -27.65 -32.48
CA LYS A 237 11.79 -26.90 -32.98
C LYS A 237 12.93 -26.83 -31.95
N CYS A 238 12.60 -26.55 -30.68
CA CYS A 238 13.61 -26.46 -29.61
C CYS A 238 14.27 -27.82 -29.33
N VAL A 239 13.52 -28.92 -29.42
CA VAL A 239 14.05 -30.29 -29.25
C VAL A 239 15.02 -30.62 -30.38
N GLU A 240 14.62 -30.42 -31.63
CA GLU A 240 15.46 -30.66 -32.81
C GLU A 240 16.77 -29.86 -32.71
N TRP A 241 16.66 -28.55 -32.49
CA TRP A 241 17.80 -27.68 -32.32
C TRP A 241 18.71 -28.11 -31.17
N SER A 242 18.13 -28.53 -30.04
CA SER A 242 18.89 -28.99 -28.87
C SER A 242 19.67 -30.28 -29.16
N LEU A 243 19.09 -31.23 -29.92
CA LEU A 243 19.77 -32.46 -30.33
C LEU A 243 20.93 -32.17 -31.29
N GLU A 244 20.71 -31.33 -32.30
CA GLU A 244 21.72 -30.91 -33.27
C GLU A 244 22.92 -30.24 -32.58
N ASN A 245 22.64 -29.39 -31.58
CA ASN A 245 23.64 -28.63 -30.84
C ASN A 245 24.17 -29.36 -29.58
N LYS A 246 23.82 -30.64 -29.41
CA LYS A 246 24.24 -31.49 -28.26
C LYS A 246 23.89 -30.89 -26.89
N GLN A 247 22.80 -30.13 -26.82
CA GLN A 247 22.28 -29.50 -25.61
C GLN A 247 21.29 -30.43 -24.90
N SER A 248 21.79 -31.28 -24.00
CA SER A 248 20.93 -32.24 -23.28
C SER A 248 20.15 -31.62 -22.11
N LYS A 249 20.48 -30.39 -21.70
CA LYS A 249 19.83 -29.59 -20.64
C LYS A 249 20.02 -28.09 -20.95
N PRO A 250 19.33 -27.54 -21.96
CA PRO A 250 19.49 -26.14 -22.33
C PRO A 250 19.02 -25.22 -21.20
N THR A 251 19.81 -24.19 -20.90
CA THR A 251 19.44 -23.15 -19.92
C THR A 251 18.39 -22.22 -20.54
N GLN A 252 17.67 -21.49 -19.69
CA GLN A 252 16.72 -20.47 -20.16
C GLN A 252 17.38 -19.42 -21.06
N ALA A 253 18.62 -19.01 -20.76
CA ALA A 253 19.35 -18.06 -21.59
C ALA A 253 19.62 -18.61 -23.00
N ILE A 254 19.95 -19.89 -23.12
CA ILE A 254 20.18 -20.56 -24.41
C ILE A 254 18.87 -20.60 -25.22
N ILE A 255 17.76 -20.99 -24.59
CA ILE A 255 16.46 -21.04 -25.27
C ILE A 255 15.97 -19.64 -25.66
N ARG A 256 16.21 -18.61 -24.84
CA ARG A 256 15.93 -17.22 -25.25
C ARG A 256 16.73 -16.82 -26.49
N GLY A 257 18.02 -17.16 -26.53
CA GLY A 257 18.86 -16.90 -27.72
C GLY A 257 18.34 -17.59 -28.98
N PHE A 258 17.86 -18.83 -28.86
CA PHE A 258 17.22 -19.55 -29.96
C PHE A 258 15.94 -18.85 -30.42
N LEU A 259 15.03 -18.52 -29.51
CA LEU A 259 13.76 -17.85 -29.84
C LEU A 259 13.96 -16.48 -30.48
N THR A 260 14.96 -15.71 -30.02
CA THR A 260 15.35 -14.45 -30.67
C THR A 260 15.81 -14.67 -32.11
N GLY A 261 16.51 -15.77 -32.40
CA GLY A 261 16.90 -16.13 -33.77
C GLY A 261 15.73 -16.53 -34.67
N GLU A 262 14.64 -17.02 -34.08
CA GLU A 262 13.38 -17.36 -34.76
C GLU A 262 12.38 -16.20 -34.83
N ASP A 263 12.76 -15.01 -34.36
CA ASP A 263 11.89 -13.83 -34.22
C ASP A 263 10.63 -14.11 -33.38
N VAL A 264 10.79 -14.93 -32.33
CA VAL A 264 9.73 -15.30 -31.40
C VAL A 264 9.97 -14.62 -30.05
N ASN A 265 9.01 -13.79 -29.65
CA ASN A 265 8.96 -13.21 -28.31
C ASN A 265 7.78 -13.78 -27.53
N LEU A 266 8.04 -14.42 -26.39
CA LEU A 266 7.01 -14.96 -25.50
C LEU A 266 6.99 -14.18 -24.20
N SER A 267 5.79 -13.99 -23.64
CA SER A 267 5.62 -13.54 -22.26
C SER A 267 6.41 -14.41 -21.28
N THR A 268 6.76 -13.83 -20.13
CA THR A 268 7.61 -14.51 -19.14
C THR A 268 7.03 -15.85 -18.69
N ASP A 269 5.71 -15.94 -18.54
CA ASP A 269 5.06 -17.16 -18.06
C ASP A 269 4.96 -18.22 -19.17
N ASN A 270 4.60 -17.85 -20.40
CA ASN A 270 4.59 -18.80 -21.51
C ASN A 270 6.00 -19.28 -21.88
N PHE A 271 7.01 -18.43 -21.76
CA PHE A 271 8.42 -18.84 -21.87
C PHE A 271 8.80 -19.89 -20.81
N ARG A 272 8.36 -19.72 -19.56
CA ARG A 272 8.60 -20.71 -18.49
C ARG A 272 7.90 -22.03 -18.78
N ILE A 273 6.67 -21.98 -19.28
CA ILE A 273 5.92 -23.18 -19.69
C ILE A 273 6.64 -23.91 -20.82
N LEU A 274 7.08 -23.19 -21.86
CA LEU A 274 7.87 -23.73 -22.95
C LEU A 274 9.15 -24.41 -22.43
N HIS A 275 9.93 -23.71 -21.61
CA HIS A 275 11.19 -24.22 -21.07
C HIS A 275 10.97 -25.49 -20.24
N ALA A 276 9.98 -25.47 -19.34
CA ALA A 276 9.66 -26.63 -18.51
C ALA A 276 9.28 -27.86 -19.34
N LYS A 277 8.41 -27.68 -20.36
CA LYS A 277 7.98 -28.77 -21.24
C LYS A 277 9.14 -29.31 -22.10
N LEU A 278 9.98 -28.42 -22.64
CA LEU A 278 11.17 -28.80 -23.39
C LEU A 278 12.11 -29.70 -22.57
N ILE A 279 12.33 -29.36 -21.29
CA ILE A 279 13.19 -30.18 -20.42
C ILE A 279 12.61 -31.57 -20.20
N VAL A 280 11.29 -31.70 -20.09
CA VAL A 280 10.61 -33.00 -19.95
C VAL A 280 10.79 -33.83 -21.23
N GLU A 281 10.58 -33.24 -22.40
CA GLU A 281 10.75 -33.94 -23.69
C GLU A 281 12.22 -34.35 -23.94
N LEU A 282 13.20 -33.51 -23.63
CA LEU A 282 14.61 -33.90 -23.76
C LEU A 282 15.04 -34.99 -22.78
N GLN A 283 14.31 -35.18 -21.67
CA GLN A 283 14.55 -36.27 -20.73
C GLN A 283 13.90 -37.58 -21.17
N SER A 284 12.75 -37.52 -21.86
CA SER A 284 12.07 -38.72 -22.38
C SER A 284 12.82 -39.37 -23.54
N LEU A 285 13.67 -38.60 -24.23
CA LEU A 285 14.51 -39.06 -25.35
C LEU A 285 15.85 -39.69 -24.92
N LYS A 286 16.12 -39.82 -23.62
CA LYS A 286 17.33 -40.47 -23.07
C LYS A 286 17.06 -41.91 -22.69
#